data_AF-A0A1V1FN80-F1
#
_entry.id   AF-A0A1V1FN80-F1
#
_cell.length_a   1.000
_cell.length_b   1.000
_cell.length_c   1.000
_cell.angle_alpha   90.00
_cell.angle_beta   90.00
_cell.angle_gamma   90.00
#
_symmetry.space_group_name_H-M   'P 1'
#
loop_
_entity.id
_entity.type
_entity.pdbx_description
1 polymer ?
#
loop_
_entity_poly.entity_id
_entity_poly.type
_entity_poly.pdbx_seq_one_letter_code
_entity_poly.pdbx_strand_id
1 'polypeptide(L)'
;MLIRHPAAILAAILGYFSPIFSQGQNSSLFVCPNGWELRGLHCYKFFSIRHSWEKAAELCRRYGSDLEVVESFAENNYTAGLVTRSAGPADRNGQHYWLGLASLDDLRTNTLESAAGLLVSQYAGFWDQTQPDPRSGECVDVTLMDNQQSWELTTCESLLPFLCRTAACPAGSYHCSNGRCVNAQFRCDNQNDCGDWSDELDCPSSCHYYMASSGDVVESPNYPHKYQPLADCKWTLEGPQGHNILLQFQEFETEKSFDTVQILVGGRTEDKSVNLATLSGKQDLSNKLFVSASNFMIVKFSTDASVERKGFRASWKTEPQTCGGILRATPQPQSLTSPGYPQDYPGGLECLYIIGAQVGRIVTLEIEDLDLETNRDYILIRNGDNPKGQPIARLTGTREDNPHLIMSTGSQLYMYFKTSLGDSRRGFRIKYLQGLYLRNIYAFKFLSYFITLAYLVSHTNRCCMYGVW
;
A
#
# COMPACT_ATOMS: atom_id res chain seq x y z
N MET A 1 84.19 16.62 -50.71
CA MET A 1 83.77 16.96 -52.08
C MET A 1 82.41 16.31 -52.30
N LEU A 2 81.34 17.10 -52.33
CA LEU A 2 80.10 16.95 -53.13
C LEU A 2 79.58 15.51 -53.38
N ILE A 3 78.40 15.06 -52.90
CA ILE A 3 77.07 15.38 -53.49
C ILE A 3 75.91 14.71 -52.70
N ARG A 4 74.89 15.55 -52.41
CA ARG A 4 73.40 15.40 -52.45
C ARG A 4 72.64 14.29 -51.69
N HIS A 5 71.76 14.76 -50.80
CA HIS A 5 70.38 14.29 -50.49
C HIS A 5 69.43 14.38 -51.71
N PRO A 6 68.26 13.68 -51.78
CA PRO A 6 67.23 13.69 -50.73
C PRO A 6 66.29 12.46 -50.52
N ALA A 7 65.76 12.43 -49.28
CA ALA A 7 64.38 12.18 -48.82
C ALA A 7 63.51 11.01 -49.34
N ALA A 8 63.07 10.15 -48.41
CA ALA A 8 61.68 10.03 -47.95
C ALA A 8 61.59 8.97 -46.82
N ILE A 9 61.34 9.38 -45.56
CA ILE A 9 60.07 9.26 -44.82
C ILE A 9 59.72 7.81 -44.40
N LEU A 10 59.86 7.43 -43.11
CA LEU A 10 58.84 7.49 -42.04
C LEU A 10 59.36 6.79 -40.77
N ALA A 11 58.94 7.30 -39.62
CA ALA A 11 59.56 7.17 -38.30
C ALA A 11 59.50 5.78 -37.64
N ALA A 12 60.56 5.47 -36.90
CA ALA A 12 60.73 4.28 -36.08
C ALA A 12 59.93 4.36 -34.76
N ILE A 13 59.23 3.27 -34.46
CA ILE A 13 58.54 3.01 -33.19
C ILE A 13 59.61 2.53 -32.18
N LEU A 14 59.85 3.30 -31.13
CA LEU A 14 60.59 2.86 -29.95
C LEU A 14 59.61 2.67 -28.79
N GLY A 15 59.62 1.45 -28.25
CA GLY A 15 58.74 1.04 -27.16
C GLY A 15 59.03 1.76 -25.85
N TYR A 16 57.95 2.04 -25.14
CA TYR A 16 57.97 2.22 -23.69
C TYR A 16 57.05 1.18 -23.08
N PHE A 17 57.63 0.40 -22.16
CA PHE A 17 56.92 -0.45 -21.23
C PHE A 17 55.92 0.39 -20.44
N SER A 18 54.63 0.16 -20.66
CA SER A 18 53.58 0.61 -19.74
C SER A 18 53.32 -0.52 -18.73
N PRO A 19 53.29 -0.25 -17.41
CA PRO A 19 52.80 -1.22 -16.46
C PRO A 19 51.32 -1.46 -16.77
N ILE A 20 50.93 -2.73 -16.88
CA ILE A 20 49.52 -3.13 -16.87
C ILE A 20 49.02 -2.78 -15.46
N PHE A 21 48.51 -1.57 -15.31
CA PHE A 21 47.62 -1.24 -14.22
C PHE A 21 46.36 -2.07 -14.48
N SER A 22 46.25 -3.20 -13.79
CA SER A 22 45.00 -3.91 -13.62
C SER A 22 43.96 -2.88 -13.21
N GLN A 23 43.06 -2.51 -14.13
CA GLN A 23 41.87 -1.79 -13.75
C GLN A 23 41.12 -2.68 -12.79
N GLY A 24 41.06 -2.24 -11.53
CA GLY A 24 40.29 -2.89 -10.49
C GLY A 24 38.88 -3.14 -10.99
N GLN A 25 38.55 -4.43 -11.15
CA GLN A 25 37.18 -4.87 -11.04
C GLN A 25 36.76 -4.50 -9.61
N ASN A 26 36.08 -3.38 -9.46
CA ASN A 26 35.35 -3.07 -8.24
C ASN A 26 34.12 -3.99 -8.21
N SER A 27 34.35 -5.31 -8.14
CA SER A 27 33.30 -6.29 -7.93
C SER A 27 32.86 -6.13 -6.49
N SER A 28 31.74 -5.43 -6.27
CA SER A 28 31.13 -5.37 -4.95
C SER A 28 30.91 -6.80 -4.47
N LEU A 29 31.51 -7.16 -3.34
CA LEU A 29 31.37 -8.50 -2.74
C LEU A 29 29.92 -8.84 -2.39
N PHE A 30 29.06 -7.82 -2.33
CA PHE A 30 27.64 -7.92 -2.05
C PHE A 30 26.83 -7.20 -3.13
N VAL A 31 25.59 -7.67 -3.31
CA VAL A 31 24.60 -7.17 -4.27
C VAL A 31 23.26 -6.99 -3.58
N CYS A 32 22.49 -6.00 -4.05
CA CYS A 32 21.16 -5.70 -3.56
C CYS A 32 20.08 -6.06 -4.58
N PRO A 33 18.82 -6.22 -4.15
CA PRO A 33 17.71 -6.36 -5.08
C PRO A 33 17.57 -5.12 -5.97
N ASN A 34 16.87 -5.27 -7.09
CA ASN A 34 16.66 -4.17 -8.04
C ASN A 34 15.97 -2.96 -7.37
N GLY A 35 16.58 -1.79 -7.53
CA GLY A 35 16.08 -0.53 -6.96
C GLY A 35 16.32 -0.36 -5.46
N TRP A 36 17.28 -1.11 -4.88
CA TRP A 36 17.77 -0.92 -3.52
C TRP A 36 19.23 -0.41 -3.53
N GLU A 37 19.59 0.44 -2.56
CA GLU A 37 20.94 1.01 -2.45
C GLU A 37 21.79 0.23 -1.44
N LEU A 38 22.98 -0.20 -1.87
CA LEU A 38 23.94 -0.95 -1.05
C LEU A 38 24.75 -0.01 -0.14
N ARG A 39 24.79 -0.33 1.17
CA ARG A 39 25.68 0.31 2.15
C ARG A 39 26.17 -0.70 3.17
N GLY A 40 27.48 -0.97 3.18
CA GLY A 40 28.07 -1.97 4.06
C GLY A 40 27.57 -3.37 3.69
N LEU A 41 26.87 -4.02 4.62
CA LEU A 41 26.26 -5.34 4.46
C LEU A 41 24.74 -5.28 4.31
N HIS A 42 24.18 -4.08 4.08
CA HIS A 42 22.75 -3.85 4.04
C HIS A 42 22.32 -3.15 2.76
N CYS A 43 21.08 -3.40 2.38
CA CYS A 43 20.38 -2.79 1.27
C CYS A 43 19.23 -1.95 1.82
N TYR A 44 19.10 -0.72 1.34
CA TYR A 44 18.09 0.23 1.80
C TYR A 44 17.17 0.66 0.67
N LYS A 45 15.90 0.87 0.97
CA LYS A 45 14.93 1.40 0.01
C LYS A 45 13.89 2.27 0.70
N PHE A 46 13.79 3.50 0.22
CA PHE A 46 12.78 4.46 0.66
C PHE A 46 11.50 4.30 -0.17
N PHE A 47 10.36 4.28 0.51
CA PHE A 47 9.03 4.22 -0.06
C PHE A 47 8.32 5.54 0.23
N SER A 48 8.02 6.31 -0.83
CA SER A 48 7.35 7.62 -0.72
C SER A 48 5.84 7.51 -0.47
N ILE A 49 5.28 6.31 -0.61
CA ILE A 49 3.88 6.02 -0.28
C ILE A 49 3.65 6.11 1.22
N ARG A 50 2.49 6.60 1.63
CA ARG A 50 2.20 6.93 3.02
C ARG A 50 1.29 5.88 3.65
N HIS A 51 1.75 5.25 4.72
CA HIS A 51 1.03 4.16 5.40
C HIS A 51 1.18 4.27 6.92
N SER A 52 0.29 3.58 7.64
CA SER A 52 0.47 3.40 9.09
C SER A 52 1.76 2.65 9.37
N TRP A 53 2.30 2.77 10.58
CA TRP A 53 3.53 2.09 10.96
C TRP A 53 3.42 0.57 10.80
N GLU A 54 2.29 -0.01 11.24
CA GLU A 54 2.01 -1.44 11.11
C GLU A 54 1.99 -1.88 9.63
N LYS A 55 1.35 -1.09 8.78
CA LYS A 55 1.27 -1.38 7.34
C LYS A 55 2.61 -1.19 6.63
N ALA A 56 3.38 -0.17 6.99
CA ALA A 56 4.74 0.04 6.49
C ALA A 56 5.64 -1.16 6.83
N ALA A 57 5.59 -1.66 8.07
CA ALA A 57 6.30 -2.86 8.48
C ALA A 57 5.83 -4.12 7.72
N GLU A 58 4.53 -4.28 7.50
CA GLU A 58 4.00 -5.35 6.65
C GLU A 58 4.52 -5.24 5.20
N LEU A 59 4.53 -4.05 4.62
CA LEU A 59 5.00 -3.81 3.27
C LEU A 59 6.50 -4.11 3.13
N CYS A 60 7.35 -3.68 4.06
CA CYS A 60 8.77 -4.07 4.04
C CYS A 60 8.93 -5.60 4.02
N ARG A 61 8.18 -6.32 4.86
CA ARG A 61 8.24 -7.80 4.92
C ARG A 61 7.82 -8.47 3.62
N ARG A 62 6.90 -7.88 2.85
CA ARG A 62 6.53 -8.38 1.50
C ARG A 62 7.64 -8.22 0.46
N TYR A 63 8.60 -7.34 0.71
CA TYR A 63 9.84 -7.22 -0.09
C TYR A 63 11.02 -7.97 0.54
N GLY A 64 10.80 -8.81 1.55
CA GLY A 64 11.88 -9.58 2.17
C GLY A 64 12.84 -8.71 2.97
N SER A 65 12.28 -7.69 3.60
CA SER A 65 13.01 -6.67 4.35
C SER A 65 12.24 -6.32 5.62
N ASP A 66 12.87 -5.56 6.50
CA ASP A 66 12.22 -5.03 7.70
C ASP A 66 12.18 -3.52 7.65
N LEU A 67 11.25 -2.94 8.41
CA LEU A 67 11.21 -1.50 8.64
C LEU A 67 12.50 -1.09 9.36
N GLU A 68 13.17 -0.05 8.88
CA GLU A 68 14.57 0.21 9.21
C GLU A 68 14.79 0.47 10.70
N VAL A 69 15.78 -0.21 11.28
CA VAL A 69 16.25 0.03 12.65
C VAL A 69 17.67 0.52 12.57
N VAL A 70 17.84 1.82 12.81
CA VAL A 70 19.15 2.47 12.79
C VAL A 70 19.90 2.16 14.08
N GLU A 71 21.08 1.56 13.94
CA GLU A 71 21.89 1.07 15.07
C GLU A 71 23.15 1.93 15.31
N SER A 72 23.48 2.84 14.39
CA SER A 72 24.69 3.65 14.47
C SER A 72 24.52 5.07 13.93
N PHE A 73 25.37 5.99 14.41
CA PHE A 73 25.38 7.38 13.92
C PHE A 73 25.69 7.47 12.42
N ALA A 74 26.56 6.57 11.92
CA ALA A 74 26.91 6.53 10.49
C ALA A 74 25.73 6.09 9.62
N GLU A 75 24.95 5.11 10.09
CA GLU A 75 23.71 4.67 9.45
C GLU A 75 22.64 5.76 9.52
N ASN A 76 22.48 6.43 10.68
CA ASN A 76 21.59 7.58 10.87
C ASN A 76 21.82 8.69 9.82
N ASN A 77 23.08 9.09 9.63
CA ASN A 77 23.43 10.10 8.63
C ASN A 77 23.22 9.60 7.18
N TYR A 78 23.45 8.32 6.93
CA TYR A 78 23.23 7.73 5.60
C TYR A 78 21.74 7.68 5.24
N THR A 79 20.88 7.25 6.17
CA THR A 79 19.43 7.17 5.96
C THR A 79 18.82 8.56 5.76
N ALA A 80 19.25 9.57 6.53
CA ALA A 80 18.91 10.98 6.30
C ALA A 80 19.22 11.42 4.86
N GLY A 81 20.44 11.12 4.41
CA GLY A 81 20.90 11.47 3.06
C GLY A 81 20.17 10.72 1.96
N LEU A 82 19.82 9.45 2.18
CA LEU A 82 19.04 8.62 1.25
C LEU A 82 17.65 9.22 1.05
N VAL A 83 16.92 9.46 2.14
CA VAL A 83 15.57 10.03 2.10
C VAL A 83 15.57 11.40 1.42
N THR A 84 16.54 12.26 1.74
CA THR A 84 16.69 13.58 1.11
C THR A 84 16.89 13.52 -0.41
N ARG A 85 17.60 12.49 -0.91
CA ARG A 85 17.82 12.29 -2.36
C ARG A 85 16.62 11.66 -3.04
N SER A 86 15.93 10.76 -2.35
CA SER A 86 14.78 10.02 -2.89
C SER A 86 13.49 10.85 -2.84
N ALA A 87 13.40 11.83 -1.96
CA ALA A 87 12.25 12.73 -1.86
C ALA A 87 12.31 13.84 -2.92
N GLY A 88 11.17 14.13 -3.54
CA GLY A 88 11.06 15.15 -4.59
C GLY A 88 11.40 16.57 -4.12
N PRO A 89 11.66 17.52 -5.04
CA PRO A 89 12.06 18.90 -4.71
C PRO A 89 11.03 19.68 -3.86
N ALA A 90 9.75 19.29 -3.92
CA ALA A 90 8.64 19.98 -3.27
C ALA A 90 8.49 19.67 -1.77
N ASP A 91 9.25 18.71 -1.23
CA ASP A 91 9.01 18.15 0.11
C ASP A 91 10.19 18.37 1.07
N ARG A 92 11.17 19.25 0.75
CA ARG A 92 12.49 19.27 1.44
C ARG A 92 12.53 19.81 2.88
N ASN A 93 11.47 20.46 3.37
CA ASN A 93 11.42 20.94 4.76
C ASN A 93 10.33 20.19 5.53
N GLY A 94 10.71 19.49 6.61
CA GLY A 94 9.78 18.79 7.48
C GLY A 94 9.33 17.43 6.92
N GLN A 95 10.26 16.62 6.42
CA GLN A 95 9.93 15.24 6.04
C GLN A 95 9.85 14.37 7.28
N HIS A 96 8.71 13.71 7.41
CA HIS A 96 8.48 12.67 8.40
C HIS A 96 8.52 11.33 7.70
N TYR A 97 9.21 10.34 8.28
CA TYR A 97 9.14 8.96 7.80
C TYR A 97 9.27 7.97 8.95
N TRP A 98 8.75 6.76 8.74
CA TRP A 98 8.80 5.71 9.75
C TRP A 98 10.16 5.02 9.85
N LEU A 99 10.62 4.85 11.09
CA LEU A 99 11.58 3.83 11.46
C LEU A 99 10.86 2.65 12.10
N GLY A 100 11.50 1.49 12.06
CA GLY A 100 11.00 0.24 12.57
C GLY A 100 11.04 0.12 14.06
N LEU A 101 10.90 1.20 14.83
CA LEU A 101 10.92 1.20 16.29
C LEU A 101 9.56 1.65 16.84
N ALA A 102 9.13 0.99 17.92
CA ALA A 102 7.96 1.36 18.70
C ALA A 102 8.25 1.20 20.20
N SER A 103 7.53 1.95 21.04
CA SER A 103 7.61 1.86 22.48
C SER A 103 6.84 0.64 22.99
N LEU A 104 7.46 -0.12 23.89
CA LEU A 104 6.85 -1.26 24.59
C LEU A 104 6.52 -0.79 26.02
N ASP A 105 5.25 -0.48 26.31
CA ASP A 105 4.72 -0.02 27.61
C ASP A 105 5.44 1.21 28.25
N ASP A 106 5.04 2.43 27.84
CA ASP A 106 5.39 3.72 28.47
C ASP A 106 6.90 3.89 28.79
N LEU A 107 7.81 3.42 27.91
CA LEU A 107 9.28 3.50 28.01
C LEU A 107 9.93 3.26 29.39
N ARG A 108 9.23 2.69 30.38
CA ARG A 108 9.70 2.58 31.78
C ARG A 108 10.93 1.68 31.89
N THR A 109 11.06 0.75 30.97
CA THR A 109 12.17 -0.19 30.86
C THR A 109 13.33 0.34 30.02
N ASN A 110 13.23 1.56 29.47
CA ASN A 110 14.20 2.16 28.56
C ASN A 110 14.47 1.31 27.30
N THR A 111 13.46 0.56 26.84
CA THR A 111 13.53 -0.35 25.71
C THR A 111 12.45 -0.04 24.68
N LEU A 112 12.85 -0.07 23.42
CA LEU A 112 11.99 -0.05 22.24
C LEU A 112 11.90 -1.47 21.67
N GLU A 113 10.85 -1.73 20.91
CA GLU A 113 10.69 -2.94 20.12
C GLU A 113 10.80 -2.59 18.64
N SER A 114 11.52 -3.41 17.88
CA SER A 114 11.55 -3.29 16.44
C SER A 114 10.29 -3.85 15.79
N ALA A 115 10.01 -3.48 14.55
CA ALA A 115 8.95 -4.09 13.74
C ALA A 115 9.11 -5.62 13.56
N ALA A 116 10.32 -6.15 13.79
CA ALA A 116 10.63 -7.57 13.77
C ALA A 116 10.58 -8.25 15.16
N GLY A 117 10.25 -7.51 16.23
CA GLY A 117 10.15 -8.02 17.60
C GLY A 117 11.47 -8.03 18.40
N LEU A 118 12.56 -7.51 17.84
CA LEU A 118 13.83 -7.35 18.56
C LEU A 118 13.78 -6.16 19.51
N LEU A 119 14.26 -6.33 20.74
CA LEU A 119 14.37 -5.25 21.72
C LEU A 119 15.61 -4.39 21.47
N VAL A 120 15.42 -3.07 21.45
CA VAL A 120 16.46 -2.07 21.19
C VAL A 120 16.53 -1.10 22.37
N SER A 121 17.74 -0.76 22.83
CA SER A 121 17.87 0.23 23.90
C SER A 121 17.50 1.62 23.40
N GLN A 122 16.69 2.37 24.16
CA GLN A 122 16.34 3.75 23.79
C GLN A 122 17.57 4.68 23.69
N TYR A 123 18.67 4.34 24.38
CA TYR A 123 19.92 5.11 24.36
C TYR A 123 20.69 4.99 23.03
N ALA A 124 20.28 4.06 22.16
CA ALA A 124 20.79 3.98 20.80
C ALA A 124 20.08 4.96 19.84
N GLY A 125 19.00 5.63 20.28
CA GLY A 125 18.23 6.54 19.43
C GLY A 125 18.83 7.95 19.31
N PHE A 126 18.42 8.65 18.26
CA PHE A 126 18.90 10.00 17.91
C PHE A 126 17.82 11.05 18.19
N TRP A 127 17.37 11.06 19.44
CA TRP A 127 16.31 11.93 19.95
C TRP A 127 16.77 13.39 20.11
N ASP A 128 15.83 14.33 20.07
CA ASP A 128 16.07 15.70 20.53
C ASP A 128 16.32 15.74 22.05
N GLN A 129 16.86 16.84 22.57
CA GLN A 129 17.24 17.06 23.98
C GLN A 129 16.09 16.82 24.96
N THR A 130 14.83 16.93 24.52
CA THR A 130 13.63 16.71 25.35
C THR A 130 12.81 15.49 24.94
N GLN A 131 13.38 14.58 24.14
CA GLN A 131 12.71 13.41 23.58
C GLN A 131 13.47 12.11 23.94
N PRO A 132 12.82 10.94 23.86
CA PRO A 132 11.40 10.72 23.54
C PRO A 132 10.46 11.10 24.69
N ASP A 133 9.27 11.64 24.39
CA ASP A 133 8.16 11.77 25.35
C ASP A 133 7.21 10.58 25.16
N PRO A 134 7.15 9.61 26.09
CA PRO A 134 6.27 8.45 25.99
C PRO A 134 4.78 8.81 25.86
N ARG A 135 4.36 9.99 26.30
CA ARG A 135 2.96 10.45 26.20
C ARG A 135 2.63 11.04 24.83
N SER A 136 3.67 11.35 24.05
CA SER A 136 3.52 11.97 22.73
C SER A 136 3.22 10.93 21.64
N GLY A 137 3.47 9.65 21.86
CA GLY A 137 3.16 8.61 20.89
C GLY A 137 3.80 7.27 21.24
N GLU A 138 3.67 6.33 20.30
CA GLU A 138 4.10 4.94 20.47
C GLU A 138 5.11 4.53 19.40
N CYS A 139 4.94 5.01 18.16
CA CYS A 139 5.80 4.64 17.04
C CYS A 139 6.80 5.76 16.71
N VAL A 140 8.01 5.37 16.34
CA VAL A 140 9.12 6.30 16.07
C VAL A 140 9.04 6.83 14.64
N ASP A 141 8.81 8.13 14.50
CA ASP A 141 9.01 8.85 13.25
C ASP A 141 10.26 9.71 13.30
N VAL A 142 10.82 9.94 12.11
CA VAL A 142 12.02 10.75 11.93
C VAL A 142 11.64 12.03 11.25
N THR A 143 12.05 13.13 11.84
CA THR A 143 11.89 14.47 11.31
C THR A 143 13.21 14.95 10.72
N LEU A 144 13.18 15.31 9.44
CA LEU A 144 14.35 15.83 8.71
C LEU A 144 14.27 17.35 8.59
N MET A 145 15.27 18.04 9.14
CA MET A 145 15.49 19.49 9.00
C MET A 145 16.96 19.77 8.62
N ASP A 146 17.20 20.51 7.53
CA ASP A 146 18.55 20.94 7.10
C ASP A 146 19.61 19.80 7.05
N ASN A 147 19.22 18.61 6.56
CA ASN A 147 20.03 17.36 6.54
C ASN A 147 20.41 16.80 7.93
N GLN A 148 19.83 17.30 9.01
CA GLN A 148 19.88 16.68 10.33
C GLN A 148 18.56 15.97 10.59
N GLN A 149 18.64 14.76 11.13
CA GLN A 149 17.47 13.98 11.49
C GLN A 149 17.35 13.88 12.99
N SER A 150 16.15 14.19 13.50
CA SER A 150 15.75 14.01 14.90
C SER A 150 14.61 13.00 14.95
N TRP A 151 14.57 12.19 16.00
CA TRP A 151 13.52 11.18 16.15
C TRP A 151 12.47 11.67 17.14
N GLU A 152 11.21 11.36 16.88
CA GLU A 152 10.11 11.66 17.78
C GLU A 152 9.13 10.48 17.90
N LEU A 153 8.19 10.58 18.84
CA LEU A 153 7.13 9.59 19.01
C LEU A 153 5.81 10.18 18.51
N THR A 154 5.12 9.40 17.69
CA THR A 154 3.79 9.75 17.21
C THR A 154 2.87 8.52 17.22
N THR A 155 1.62 8.71 16.84
CA THR A 155 0.66 7.60 16.78
C THR A 155 0.98 6.70 15.60
N CYS A 156 0.98 5.39 15.82
CA CYS A 156 1.25 4.40 14.78
C CYS A 156 0.27 4.44 13.59
N GLU A 157 -0.89 5.08 13.74
CA GLU A 157 -1.89 5.30 12.68
C GLU A 157 -1.58 6.48 11.75
N SER A 158 -0.55 7.28 12.05
CA SER A 158 -0.11 8.36 11.15
C SER A 158 0.31 7.78 9.80
N LEU A 159 -0.09 8.41 8.70
CA LEU A 159 0.29 7.93 7.37
C LEU A 159 1.57 8.64 6.91
N LEU A 160 2.70 7.95 7.03
CA LEU A 160 4.01 8.47 6.68
C LEU A 160 4.70 7.58 5.62
N PRO A 161 5.59 8.18 4.79
CA PRO A 161 6.62 7.45 4.07
C PRO A 161 7.44 6.56 5.01
N PHE A 162 8.16 5.59 4.45
CA PHE A 162 8.93 4.66 5.28
C PHE A 162 10.18 4.16 4.60
N LEU A 163 11.15 3.72 5.41
CA LEU A 163 12.41 3.19 4.97
C LEU A 163 12.53 1.72 5.36
N CYS A 164 12.83 0.87 4.38
CA CYS A 164 13.08 -0.55 4.62
C CYS A 164 14.57 -0.87 4.51
N ARG A 165 15.01 -1.89 5.26
CA ARG A 165 16.38 -2.46 5.22
C ARG A 165 16.32 -3.98 5.11
N THR A 166 17.22 -4.54 4.32
CA THR A 166 17.48 -5.98 4.27
C THR A 166 18.98 -6.27 4.22
N ALA A 167 19.38 -7.50 4.50
CA ALA A 167 20.77 -7.93 4.36
C ALA A 167 21.16 -8.02 2.88
N ALA A 168 22.36 -7.57 2.54
CA ALA A 168 22.89 -7.70 1.19
C ALA A 168 23.35 -9.14 0.93
N CYS A 169 23.15 -9.61 -0.29
CA CYS A 169 23.51 -10.97 -0.67
C CYS A 169 24.94 -11.03 -1.25
N PRO A 170 25.73 -12.09 -1.02
CA PRO A 170 27.04 -12.24 -1.64
C PRO A 170 26.99 -12.21 -3.17
N ALA A 171 28.03 -11.71 -3.82
CA ALA A 171 28.10 -11.71 -5.28
C ALA A 171 27.94 -13.14 -5.85
N GLY A 172 27.08 -13.29 -6.87
CA GLY A 172 26.77 -14.60 -7.49
C GLY A 172 25.63 -15.37 -6.81
N SER A 173 24.98 -14.80 -5.79
CA SER A 173 23.74 -15.34 -5.22
C SER A 173 22.50 -14.65 -5.80
N TYR A 174 21.36 -15.34 -5.72
CA TYR A 174 20.05 -14.81 -6.01
C TYR A 174 19.36 -14.34 -4.73
N HIS A 175 18.76 -13.16 -4.77
CA HIS A 175 18.03 -12.59 -3.65
C HIS A 175 16.54 -12.96 -3.74
N CYS A 176 16.08 -13.81 -2.84
CA CYS A 176 14.70 -14.25 -2.73
C CYS A 176 13.76 -13.10 -2.33
N SER A 177 12.46 -13.26 -2.60
CA SER A 177 11.45 -12.25 -2.26
C SER A 177 11.21 -12.12 -0.75
N ASN A 178 11.56 -13.14 0.03
CA ASN A 178 11.54 -13.14 1.49
C ASN A 178 12.85 -12.65 2.16
N GLY A 179 13.85 -12.20 1.39
CA GLY A 179 15.10 -11.65 1.93
C GLY A 179 16.24 -12.65 2.09
N ARG A 180 16.00 -13.94 1.80
CA ARG A 180 17.05 -14.96 1.81
C ARG A 180 17.93 -14.87 0.58
N CYS A 181 19.16 -15.37 0.71
CA CYS A 181 20.10 -15.50 -0.40
C CYS A 181 20.29 -16.98 -0.71
N VAL A 182 20.07 -17.37 -1.96
CA VAL A 182 20.35 -18.72 -2.46
C VAL A 182 21.39 -18.66 -3.57
N ASN A 183 22.02 -19.78 -3.91
CA ASN A 183 22.94 -19.80 -5.05
C ASN A 183 22.16 -19.45 -6.33
N ALA A 184 22.70 -18.55 -7.18
CA ALA A 184 22.03 -18.17 -8.41
C ALA A 184 21.85 -19.33 -9.40
N GLN A 185 22.58 -20.44 -9.21
CA GLN A 185 22.41 -21.68 -9.98
C GLN A 185 21.12 -22.44 -9.64
N PHE A 186 20.49 -22.16 -8.49
CA PHE A 186 19.23 -22.78 -8.06
C PHE A 186 18.01 -21.97 -8.51
N ARG A 187 18.15 -21.21 -9.59
CA ARG A 187 17.07 -20.41 -10.15
C ARG A 187 16.51 -21.14 -11.36
N CYS A 188 15.20 -21.32 -11.42
CA CYS A 188 14.52 -22.05 -12.48
C CYS A 188 14.93 -23.53 -12.58
N ASP A 189 15.09 -24.20 -11.43
CA ASP A 189 15.39 -25.63 -11.35
C ASP A 189 14.18 -26.49 -10.91
N ASN A 190 13.02 -25.86 -10.75
CA ASN A 190 11.76 -26.42 -10.23
C ASN A 190 11.83 -26.90 -8.77
N GLN A 191 12.76 -26.38 -7.98
CA GLN A 191 12.79 -26.55 -6.52
C GLN A 191 12.49 -25.24 -5.82
N ASN A 192 12.11 -25.33 -4.54
CA ASN A 192 11.81 -24.17 -3.71
C ASN A 192 12.95 -23.96 -2.71
N ASP A 193 14.10 -23.52 -3.20
CA ASP A 193 15.30 -23.23 -2.39
C ASP A 193 15.11 -21.94 -1.58
N CYS A 194 14.38 -20.97 -2.12
CA CYS A 194 14.06 -19.74 -1.39
C CYS A 194 13.08 -19.98 -0.21
N GLY A 195 12.25 -21.01 -0.28
CA GLY A 195 11.18 -21.31 0.67
C GLY A 195 9.84 -20.59 0.40
N ASP A 196 9.84 -19.61 -0.51
CA ASP A 196 8.66 -18.83 -0.96
C ASP A 196 8.40 -18.92 -2.48
N TRP A 197 9.10 -19.83 -3.18
CA TRP A 197 9.05 -20.03 -4.64
C TRP A 197 9.51 -18.82 -5.48
N SER A 198 10.25 -17.89 -4.89
CA SER A 198 10.70 -16.69 -5.62
C SER A 198 11.89 -16.91 -6.56
N ASP A 199 12.61 -18.01 -6.40
CA ASP A 199 13.59 -18.59 -7.34
C ASP A 199 12.94 -19.08 -8.63
N GLU A 200 11.72 -19.59 -8.55
CA GLU A 200 10.94 -20.11 -9.68
C GLU A 200 9.94 -19.10 -10.27
N LEU A 201 10.09 -17.81 -9.93
CA LEU A 201 9.09 -16.77 -10.22
C LEU A 201 9.07 -16.35 -11.69
N ASP A 202 10.24 -16.34 -12.34
CA ASP A 202 10.40 -15.89 -13.73
C ASP A 202 11.14 -16.96 -14.54
N CYS A 203 10.43 -18.03 -14.86
CA CYS A 203 10.93 -19.23 -15.51
C CYS A 203 10.04 -19.59 -16.71
N PRO A 204 10.24 -18.95 -17.88
CA PRO A 204 9.38 -19.14 -19.05
C PRO A 204 9.31 -20.60 -19.54
N SER A 205 10.36 -21.39 -19.33
CA SER A 205 10.39 -22.83 -19.65
C SER A 205 9.39 -23.65 -18.86
N SER A 206 9.04 -23.19 -17.65
CA SER A 206 8.07 -23.81 -16.75
C SER A 206 6.74 -23.05 -16.74
N CYS A 207 6.48 -22.19 -17.72
CA CYS A 207 5.27 -21.37 -17.81
C CYS A 207 5.07 -20.37 -16.64
N HIS A 208 6.16 -19.95 -16.00
CA HIS A 208 6.14 -18.91 -14.96
C HIS A 208 6.72 -17.61 -15.51
N TYR A 209 6.00 -16.51 -15.35
CA TYR A 209 6.35 -15.22 -15.93
C TYR A 209 6.29 -14.12 -14.88
N TYR A 210 7.32 -13.27 -14.86
CA TYR A 210 7.32 -12.01 -14.13
C TYR A 210 7.09 -10.82 -15.06
N MET A 211 6.06 -10.03 -14.79
CA MET A 211 5.65 -8.93 -15.65
C MET A 211 5.65 -7.62 -14.87
N ALA A 212 6.65 -6.76 -15.14
CA ALA A 212 6.80 -5.45 -14.50
C ALA A 212 6.35 -4.27 -15.39
N SER A 213 5.94 -4.53 -16.64
CA SER A 213 5.43 -3.53 -17.60
C SER A 213 3.90 -3.55 -17.64
N SER A 214 3.25 -2.44 -17.28
CA SER A 214 1.80 -2.32 -17.35
C SER A 214 1.29 -2.32 -18.80
N GLY A 215 0.12 -2.93 -19.05
CA GLY A 215 -0.56 -2.88 -20.36
C GLY A 215 -0.37 -4.12 -21.23
N ASP A 216 0.34 -5.13 -20.72
CA ASP A 216 0.51 -6.41 -21.39
C ASP A 216 -0.74 -7.31 -21.22
N VAL A 217 -0.69 -8.47 -21.88
CA VAL A 217 -1.78 -9.45 -21.91
C VAL A 217 -1.33 -10.72 -21.19
N VAL A 218 -2.24 -11.33 -20.44
CA VAL A 218 -2.10 -12.64 -19.83
C VAL A 218 -2.95 -13.62 -20.64
N GLU A 219 -2.33 -14.65 -21.19
CA GLU A 219 -3.00 -15.63 -22.06
C GLU A 219 -2.67 -17.05 -21.59
N SER A 220 -3.67 -17.93 -21.58
CA SER A 220 -3.42 -19.35 -21.39
C SER A 220 -2.51 -19.90 -22.49
N PRO A 221 -1.68 -20.93 -22.22
CA PRO A 221 -0.83 -21.54 -23.23
C PRO A 221 -1.61 -21.90 -24.50
N ASN A 222 -1.01 -21.61 -25.65
CA ASN A 222 -1.57 -21.84 -26.99
C ASN A 222 -2.83 -21.04 -27.35
N TYR A 223 -3.33 -20.11 -26.52
CA TYR A 223 -4.50 -19.29 -26.87
C TYR A 223 -4.31 -18.63 -28.26
N PRO A 224 -5.31 -18.66 -29.17
CA PRO A 224 -6.70 -19.08 -28.98
C PRO A 224 -6.97 -20.58 -29.24
N HIS A 225 -5.93 -21.40 -29.41
CA HIS A 225 -6.06 -22.85 -29.45
C HIS A 225 -6.18 -23.44 -28.05
N LYS A 226 -6.45 -24.75 -27.97
CA LYS A 226 -6.61 -25.42 -26.69
C LYS A 226 -5.30 -25.43 -25.90
N TYR A 227 -5.39 -25.18 -24.60
CA TYR A 227 -4.27 -25.35 -23.68
C TYR A 227 -3.89 -26.84 -23.55
N GLN A 228 -2.73 -27.11 -22.95
CA GLN A 228 -2.25 -28.46 -22.67
C GLN A 228 -2.78 -28.97 -21.32
N PRO A 229 -3.00 -30.28 -21.14
CA PRO A 229 -3.33 -30.86 -19.84
C PRO A 229 -2.13 -30.82 -18.90
N LEU A 230 -2.38 -30.89 -17.59
CA LEU A 230 -1.38 -30.89 -16.51
C LEU A 230 -0.44 -29.66 -16.50
N ALA A 231 -0.86 -28.57 -17.14
CA ALA A 231 -0.18 -27.28 -17.05
C ALA A 231 -0.41 -26.64 -15.67
N ASP A 232 0.66 -26.07 -15.11
CA ASP A 232 0.65 -25.16 -13.96
C ASP A 232 1.40 -23.89 -14.38
N CYS A 233 0.64 -22.89 -14.79
CA CYS A 233 1.17 -21.63 -15.34
C CYS A 233 0.90 -20.48 -14.38
N LYS A 234 1.85 -19.55 -14.30
CA LYS A 234 1.78 -18.43 -13.36
C LYS A 234 2.26 -17.14 -14.00
N TRP A 235 1.52 -16.06 -13.75
CA TRP A 235 1.90 -14.70 -14.11
C TRP A 235 1.92 -13.84 -12.85
N THR A 236 3.10 -13.39 -12.47
CA THR A 236 3.30 -12.45 -11.36
C THR A 236 3.36 -11.04 -11.93
N LEU A 237 2.31 -10.26 -11.70
CA LEU A 237 2.17 -8.88 -12.16
C LEU A 237 2.66 -7.95 -11.06
N GLU A 238 3.67 -7.13 -11.37
CA GLU A 238 4.21 -6.11 -10.46
C GLU A 238 4.08 -4.72 -11.09
N GLY A 239 3.35 -3.83 -10.41
CA GLY A 239 3.19 -2.43 -10.80
C GLY A 239 4.12 -1.49 -10.03
N PRO A 240 4.15 -0.20 -10.39
CA PRO A 240 4.82 0.81 -9.59
C PRO A 240 4.24 0.90 -8.17
N GLN A 241 5.04 1.35 -7.22
CA GLN A 241 4.60 1.52 -5.84
C GLN A 241 3.45 2.52 -5.76
N GLY A 242 2.48 2.25 -4.87
CA GLY A 242 1.29 3.09 -4.69
C GLY A 242 0.33 3.04 -5.87
N HIS A 243 0.43 2.02 -6.73
CA HIS A 243 -0.53 1.75 -7.79
C HIS A 243 -1.30 0.47 -7.51
N ASN A 244 -2.56 0.48 -7.92
CA ASN A 244 -3.44 -0.68 -7.96
C ASN A 244 -3.20 -1.45 -9.26
N ILE A 245 -3.36 -2.78 -9.23
CA ILE A 245 -3.42 -3.61 -10.43
C ILE A 245 -4.88 -3.91 -10.77
N LEU A 246 -5.25 -3.65 -12.03
CA LEU A 246 -6.56 -3.90 -12.58
C LEU A 246 -6.46 -4.99 -13.66
N LEU A 247 -7.19 -6.09 -13.50
CA LEU A 247 -7.24 -7.22 -14.44
C LEU A 247 -8.66 -7.39 -15.00
N GLN A 248 -8.77 -7.58 -16.31
CA GLN A 248 -10.03 -7.78 -17.00
C GLN A 248 -9.89 -8.87 -18.07
N PHE A 249 -10.78 -9.85 -18.05
CA PHE A 249 -10.81 -10.93 -19.04
C PHE A 249 -11.59 -10.48 -20.28
N GLN A 250 -11.01 -10.64 -21.46
CA GLN A 250 -11.74 -10.47 -22.73
C GLN A 250 -12.52 -11.74 -23.09
N GLU A 251 -11.94 -12.91 -22.82
CA GLU A 251 -12.56 -14.21 -23.08
C GLU A 251 -12.11 -15.22 -22.03
N PHE A 252 -13.03 -16.09 -21.59
CA PHE A 252 -12.77 -17.08 -20.56
C PHE A 252 -13.56 -18.37 -20.82
N GLU A 253 -12.86 -19.45 -21.14
CA GLU A 253 -13.43 -20.79 -21.28
C GLU A 253 -12.42 -21.86 -20.88
N THR A 254 -12.56 -22.38 -19.65
CA THR A 254 -11.83 -23.56 -19.15
C THR A 254 -12.79 -24.72 -18.89
N GLU A 255 -12.27 -25.90 -18.53
CA GLU A 255 -13.10 -26.94 -17.96
C GLU A 255 -13.77 -26.46 -16.66
N LYS A 256 -15.02 -26.85 -16.45
CA LYS A 256 -15.77 -26.48 -15.25
C LYS A 256 -15.30 -27.32 -14.07
N SER A 257 -14.94 -26.65 -12.96
CA SER A 257 -14.53 -27.25 -11.68
C SER A 257 -13.18 -27.96 -11.62
N PHE A 258 -12.54 -28.29 -12.74
CA PHE A 258 -11.24 -29.01 -12.77
C PHE A 258 -10.11 -28.07 -13.18
N ASP A 259 -10.26 -27.40 -14.33
CA ASP A 259 -9.30 -26.39 -14.80
C ASP A 259 -9.62 -25.02 -14.23
N THR A 260 -8.75 -24.52 -13.36
CA THR A 260 -9.02 -23.33 -12.55
C THR A 260 -8.04 -22.20 -12.83
N VAL A 261 -8.59 -20.98 -12.87
CA VAL A 261 -7.80 -19.74 -12.87
C VAL A 261 -8.00 -19.06 -11.52
N GLN A 262 -6.94 -18.99 -10.73
CA GLN A 262 -6.90 -18.30 -9.45
C GLN A 262 -6.31 -16.90 -9.64
N ILE A 263 -6.95 -15.92 -9.03
CA ILE A 263 -6.47 -14.54 -8.95
C ILE A 263 -6.09 -14.29 -7.51
N LEU A 264 -4.80 -14.08 -7.26
CA LEU A 264 -4.26 -13.83 -5.93
C LEU A 264 -3.76 -12.38 -5.85
N VAL A 265 -3.96 -11.73 -4.70
CA VAL A 265 -3.62 -10.31 -4.50
C VAL A 265 -2.85 -10.10 -3.21
N GLY A 266 -2.14 -8.97 -3.11
CA GLY A 266 -1.40 -8.56 -1.91
C GLY A 266 0.08 -8.96 -1.90
N GLY A 267 0.44 -10.16 -2.35
CA GLY A 267 1.81 -10.67 -2.28
C GLY A 267 2.48 -10.79 -3.65
N ARG A 268 3.81 -10.63 -3.69
CA ARG A 268 4.64 -10.99 -4.86
C ARG A 268 4.68 -12.51 -5.06
N THR A 269 4.61 -13.28 -3.98
CA THR A 269 4.61 -14.74 -3.93
C THR A 269 3.28 -15.28 -3.44
N GLU A 270 3.00 -16.56 -3.71
CA GLU A 270 1.73 -17.19 -3.33
C GLU A 270 1.51 -17.22 -1.81
N ASP A 271 2.58 -17.48 -1.03
CA ASP A 271 2.53 -17.54 0.44
C ASP A 271 2.21 -16.19 1.11
N LYS A 272 2.47 -15.07 0.40
CA LYS A 272 2.15 -13.71 0.86
C LYS A 272 0.88 -13.14 0.24
N SER A 273 0.19 -13.93 -0.58
CA SER A 273 -1.00 -13.50 -1.31
C SER A 273 -2.27 -14.13 -0.72
N VAL A 274 -3.41 -13.53 -1.02
CA VAL A 274 -4.73 -14.07 -0.69
C VAL A 274 -5.53 -14.31 -1.96
N ASN A 275 -6.35 -15.36 -1.98
CA ASN A 275 -7.21 -15.65 -3.12
C ASN A 275 -8.36 -14.65 -3.19
N LEU A 276 -8.40 -13.85 -4.26
CA LEU A 276 -9.50 -12.94 -4.56
C LEU A 276 -10.63 -13.68 -5.29
N ALA A 277 -10.27 -14.54 -6.23
CA ALA A 277 -11.24 -15.33 -6.98
C ALA A 277 -10.64 -16.63 -7.50
N THR A 278 -11.50 -17.65 -7.65
CA THR A 278 -11.21 -18.88 -8.37
C THR A 278 -12.28 -19.07 -9.44
N LEU A 279 -11.85 -19.10 -10.70
CA LEU A 279 -12.71 -19.13 -11.88
C LEU A 279 -12.57 -20.47 -12.60
N SER A 280 -13.67 -20.99 -13.16
CA SER A 280 -13.67 -22.17 -14.02
C SER A 280 -14.89 -22.21 -14.94
N GLY A 281 -14.86 -23.03 -15.98
CA GLY A 281 -15.96 -23.14 -16.94
C GLY A 281 -16.02 -21.98 -17.93
N LYS A 282 -17.14 -21.86 -18.65
CA LYS A 282 -17.42 -20.73 -19.56
C LYS A 282 -18.19 -19.64 -18.80
N GLN A 283 -17.62 -18.44 -18.72
CA GLN A 283 -18.20 -17.29 -18.02
C GLN A 283 -18.03 -16.00 -18.84
N ASP A 284 -19.02 -15.11 -18.81
CA ASP A 284 -18.87 -13.75 -19.34
C ASP A 284 -18.29 -12.84 -18.25
N LEU A 285 -16.99 -12.58 -18.35
CA LEU A 285 -16.23 -11.75 -17.42
C LEU A 285 -15.84 -10.39 -18.03
N SER A 286 -16.34 -10.07 -19.22
CA SER A 286 -15.97 -8.87 -19.97
C SER A 286 -16.28 -7.58 -19.22
N ASN A 287 -17.32 -7.57 -18.37
CA ASN A 287 -17.70 -6.41 -17.55
C ASN A 287 -17.21 -6.48 -16.09
N LYS A 288 -16.48 -7.53 -15.71
CA LYS A 288 -15.96 -7.70 -14.35
C LYS A 288 -14.50 -7.26 -14.29
N LEU A 289 -14.22 -6.35 -13.36
CA LEU A 289 -12.88 -5.86 -13.08
C LEU A 289 -12.38 -6.46 -11.77
N PHE A 290 -11.20 -7.08 -11.79
CA PHE A 290 -10.53 -7.57 -10.59
C PHE A 290 -9.46 -6.54 -10.20
N VAL A 291 -9.49 -6.08 -8.94
CA VAL A 291 -8.63 -5.00 -8.46
C VAL A 291 -7.82 -5.47 -7.26
N SER A 292 -6.51 -5.27 -7.33
CA SER A 292 -5.59 -5.36 -6.18
C SER A 292 -5.32 -3.96 -5.65
N ALA A 293 -5.52 -3.71 -4.35
CA ALA A 293 -5.10 -2.44 -3.73
C ALA A 293 -3.58 -2.35 -3.54
N SER A 294 -2.86 -3.45 -3.80
CA SER A 294 -1.40 -3.47 -3.80
C SER A 294 -0.86 -3.42 -5.22
N ASN A 295 0.44 -3.16 -5.35
CA ASN A 295 1.12 -3.22 -6.63
C ASN A 295 1.45 -4.66 -7.09
N PHE A 296 0.79 -5.68 -6.52
CA PHE A 296 0.98 -7.09 -6.84
C PHE A 296 -0.32 -7.81 -7.15
N MET A 297 -0.27 -8.69 -8.15
CA MET A 297 -1.33 -9.64 -8.47
C MET A 297 -0.69 -10.88 -9.10
N ILE A 298 -1.17 -12.06 -8.74
CA ILE A 298 -0.75 -13.33 -9.35
C ILE A 298 -1.96 -13.94 -10.04
N VAL A 299 -1.80 -14.29 -11.31
CA VAL A 299 -2.76 -15.14 -12.02
C VAL A 299 -2.14 -16.53 -12.10
N LYS A 300 -2.83 -17.54 -11.56
CA LYS A 300 -2.39 -18.93 -11.58
C LYS A 300 -3.41 -19.76 -12.35
N PHE A 301 -2.95 -20.50 -13.36
CA PHE A 301 -3.77 -21.38 -14.17
C PHE A 301 -3.28 -22.82 -14.00
N SER A 302 -4.12 -23.66 -13.41
CA SER A 302 -3.82 -25.06 -13.18
C SER A 302 -4.86 -25.94 -13.89
N THR A 303 -4.39 -26.96 -14.61
CA THR A 303 -5.22 -27.86 -15.41
C THR A 303 -5.06 -29.32 -14.99
N ASP A 304 -6.09 -30.12 -15.24
CA ASP A 304 -6.07 -31.54 -14.95
C ASP A 304 -5.57 -32.38 -16.13
N ALA A 305 -5.74 -33.70 -16.08
CA ALA A 305 -5.23 -34.61 -17.10
C ALA A 305 -5.99 -34.59 -18.44
N SER A 306 -7.12 -33.87 -18.57
CA SER A 306 -7.98 -33.97 -19.76
C SER A 306 -8.91 -32.76 -19.98
N VAL A 307 -9.73 -32.82 -21.04
CA VAL A 307 -10.86 -31.90 -21.29
C VAL A 307 -10.44 -30.43 -21.49
N GLU A 308 -9.53 -30.20 -22.41
CA GLU A 308 -9.03 -28.86 -22.70
C GLU A 308 -10.04 -28.01 -23.50
N ARG A 309 -10.04 -26.71 -23.20
CA ARG A 309 -10.85 -25.68 -23.84
C ARG A 309 -9.97 -24.59 -24.44
N LYS A 310 -10.58 -23.54 -24.99
CA LYS A 310 -9.88 -22.40 -25.60
C LYS A 310 -8.96 -21.67 -24.62
N GLY A 311 -9.25 -21.76 -23.32
CA GLY A 311 -8.53 -21.06 -22.27
C GLY A 311 -9.01 -19.63 -22.13
N PHE A 312 -8.09 -18.70 -21.89
CA PHE A 312 -8.45 -17.32 -21.58
C PHE A 312 -7.44 -16.32 -22.12
N ARG A 313 -7.93 -15.09 -22.28
CA ARG A 313 -7.13 -13.90 -22.53
C ARG A 313 -7.62 -12.80 -21.60
N ALA A 314 -6.68 -12.15 -20.91
CA ALA A 314 -6.93 -11.03 -20.01
C ALA A 314 -5.95 -9.89 -20.29
N SER A 315 -6.41 -8.65 -20.21
CA SER A 315 -5.52 -7.47 -20.14
C SER A 315 -5.40 -7.00 -18.71
N TRP A 316 -4.25 -6.45 -18.37
CA TRP A 316 -4.05 -5.79 -17.09
C TRP A 316 -3.40 -4.42 -17.25
N LYS A 317 -3.63 -3.54 -16.28
CA LYS A 317 -3.02 -2.21 -16.21
C LYS A 317 -2.81 -1.79 -14.77
N THR A 318 -2.02 -0.74 -14.58
CA THR A 318 -1.76 -0.12 -13.28
C THR A 318 -2.38 1.27 -13.21
N GLU A 319 -2.96 1.63 -12.07
CA GLU A 319 -3.49 2.97 -11.82
C GLU A 319 -3.02 3.48 -10.46
N PRO A 320 -2.66 4.77 -10.31
CA PRO A 320 -2.31 5.33 -9.00
C PRO A 320 -3.44 5.09 -7.99
N GLN A 321 -3.08 4.66 -6.77
CA GLN A 321 -4.03 4.45 -5.70
C GLN A 321 -4.54 5.81 -5.19
N THR A 322 -5.77 6.17 -5.56
CA THR A 322 -6.43 7.40 -5.11
C THR A 322 -7.47 7.07 -4.04
N CYS A 323 -7.04 6.91 -2.80
CA CYS A 323 -7.97 6.83 -1.68
C CYS A 323 -7.52 7.70 -0.51
N GLY A 324 -8.47 8.39 0.13
CA GLY A 324 -8.19 9.47 1.06
C GLY A 324 -8.12 10.86 0.43
N GLY A 325 -7.73 11.86 1.22
CA GLY A 325 -7.54 13.25 0.82
C GLY A 325 -8.21 14.27 1.74
N ILE A 326 -7.98 15.55 1.46
CA ILE A 326 -8.60 16.66 2.18
C ILE A 326 -9.88 17.05 1.46
N LEU A 327 -11.02 16.91 2.14
CA LEU A 327 -12.34 17.26 1.63
C LEU A 327 -12.84 18.53 2.30
N ARG A 328 -13.59 19.35 1.55
CA ARG A 328 -14.23 20.56 2.08
C ARG A 328 -15.73 20.34 2.17
N ALA A 329 -16.26 20.39 3.38
CA ALA A 329 -17.68 20.32 3.65
C ALA A 329 -18.34 21.68 3.36
N THR A 330 -19.36 21.66 2.51
CA THR A 330 -20.19 22.82 2.18
C THR A 330 -21.60 22.67 2.77
N PRO A 331 -22.45 23.72 2.76
CA PRO A 331 -23.84 23.57 3.20
C PRO A 331 -24.64 22.58 2.34
N GLN A 332 -24.21 22.35 1.10
CA GLN A 332 -24.80 21.36 0.21
C GLN A 332 -24.23 19.96 0.53
N PRO A 333 -25.07 18.92 0.64
CA PRO A 333 -24.60 17.55 0.81
C PRO A 333 -23.72 17.09 -0.36
N GLN A 334 -22.53 16.59 -0.02
CA GLN A 334 -21.59 15.98 -0.96
C GLN A 334 -21.45 14.50 -0.63
N SER A 335 -21.22 13.64 -1.63
CA SER A 335 -21.12 12.19 -1.43
C SER A 335 -19.66 11.73 -1.46
N LEU A 336 -19.34 10.82 -0.56
CA LEU A 336 -18.06 10.10 -0.47
C LEU A 336 -18.35 8.60 -0.54
N THR A 337 -17.65 7.90 -1.41
CA THR A 337 -17.80 6.45 -1.60
C THR A 337 -16.48 5.72 -1.43
N SER A 338 -16.53 4.45 -1.04
CA SER A 338 -15.37 3.56 -1.08
C SER A 338 -14.86 3.38 -2.53
N PRO A 339 -13.57 3.09 -2.73
CA PRO A 339 -13.05 2.69 -4.03
C PRO A 339 -13.82 1.49 -4.58
N GLY A 340 -14.23 1.56 -5.86
CA GLY A 340 -14.97 0.48 -6.54
C GLY A 340 -16.49 0.50 -6.36
N TYR A 341 -17.04 1.30 -5.45
CA TYR A 341 -18.49 1.35 -5.19
C TYR A 341 -19.32 1.61 -6.47
N PRO A 342 -20.41 0.87 -6.75
CA PRO A 342 -21.11 -0.05 -5.85
C PRO A 342 -20.61 -1.52 -5.89
N GLN A 343 -19.50 -1.78 -6.57
CA GLN A 343 -18.83 -3.09 -6.50
C GLN A 343 -18.01 -3.21 -5.22
N ASP A 344 -17.56 -4.43 -4.96
CA ASP A 344 -16.74 -4.74 -3.79
C ASP A 344 -15.46 -3.91 -3.76
N TYR A 345 -15.10 -3.35 -2.60
CA TYR A 345 -13.85 -2.61 -2.45
C TYR A 345 -12.63 -3.54 -2.54
N PRO A 346 -11.47 -3.10 -3.04
CA PRO A 346 -10.28 -3.94 -2.99
C PRO A 346 -9.78 -4.09 -1.55
N GLY A 347 -9.23 -5.26 -1.22
CA GLY A 347 -8.67 -5.53 0.10
C GLY A 347 -7.29 -4.88 0.32
N GLY A 348 -6.95 -4.56 1.56
CA GLY A 348 -5.66 -4.01 1.97
C GLY A 348 -5.54 -2.48 1.90
N LEU A 349 -6.66 -1.77 1.90
CA LEU A 349 -6.74 -0.31 1.84
C LEU A 349 -6.43 0.33 3.20
N GLU A 350 -5.75 1.48 3.14
CA GLU A 350 -5.64 2.45 4.23
C GLU A 350 -5.94 3.84 3.68
N CYS A 351 -7.19 4.30 3.82
CA CYS A 351 -7.64 5.55 3.25
C CYS A 351 -7.94 6.56 4.35
N LEU A 352 -7.28 7.72 4.28
CA LEU A 352 -7.47 8.80 5.25
C LEU A 352 -8.15 10.01 4.61
N TYR A 353 -9.33 10.37 5.12
CA TYR A 353 -10.06 11.57 4.74
C TYR A 353 -10.05 12.59 5.88
N ILE A 354 -9.56 13.80 5.59
CA ILE A 354 -9.69 14.95 6.49
C ILE A 354 -10.79 15.85 5.93
N ILE A 355 -11.91 15.94 6.62
CA ILE A 355 -13.08 16.69 6.17
C ILE A 355 -13.13 18.00 6.97
N GLY A 356 -12.94 19.12 6.27
CA GLY A 356 -12.92 20.45 6.86
C GLY A 356 -14.16 21.26 6.51
N ALA A 357 -14.79 21.85 7.53
CA ALA A 357 -15.82 22.86 7.41
C ALA A 357 -15.24 24.27 7.63
N GLN A 358 -16.04 25.31 7.37
CA GLN A 358 -15.67 26.67 7.74
C GLN A 358 -15.44 26.81 9.25
N VAL A 359 -14.58 27.74 9.65
CA VAL A 359 -14.30 28.02 11.08
C VAL A 359 -15.60 28.33 11.82
N GLY A 360 -15.81 27.67 12.97
CA GLY A 360 -17.03 27.79 13.77
C GLY A 360 -18.23 26.96 13.28
N ARG A 361 -18.06 26.18 12.20
CA ARG A 361 -19.01 25.15 11.75
C ARG A 361 -18.53 23.77 12.17
N ILE A 362 -19.42 22.80 12.07
CA ILE A 362 -19.13 21.38 12.29
C ILE A 362 -19.32 20.60 11.00
N VAL A 363 -18.74 19.41 10.94
CA VAL A 363 -18.96 18.43 9.88
C VAL A 363 -20.01 17.44 10.35
N THR A 364 -21.03 17.23 9.52
CA THR A 364 -22.03 16.18 9.71
C THR A 364 -21.84 15.13 8.63
N LEU A 365 -21.79 13.86 9.04
CA LEU A 365 -21.83 12.70 8.18
C LEU A 365 -23.20 12.04 8.26
N GLU A 366 -23.75 11.68 7.11
CA GLU A 366 -24.97 10.91 6.94
C GLU A 366 -24.61 9.62 6.20
N ILE A 367 -24.74 8.48 6.87
CA ILE A 367 -24.42 7.18 6.27
C ILE A 367 -25.63 6.75 5.45
N GLU A 368 -25.50 6.70 4.12
CA GLU A 368 -26.58 6.28 3.22
C GLU A 368 -26.56 4.77 2.99
N ASP A 369 -25.38 4.21 2.69
CA ASP A 369 -25.14 2.77 2.53
C ASP A 369 -23.81 2.41 3.22
N LEU A 370 -23.77 1.25 3.83
CA LEU A 370 -22.60 0.70 4.49
C LEU A 370 -22.72 -0.82 4.51
N ASP A 371 -21.69 -1.48 4.01
CA ASP A 371 -21.55 -2.92 3.93
C ASP A 371 -20.05 -3.23 3.97
N LEU A 372 -19.53 -3.53 5.17
CA LEU A 372 -18.13 -3.84 5.45
C LEU A 372 -18.01 -5.21 6.12
N GLU A 373 -16.85 -5.85 5.99
CA GLU A 373 -16.58 -7.08 6.71
C GLU A 373 -16.47 -6.83 8.23
N THR A 374 -17.32 -7.48 9.01
CA THR A 374 -17.61 -7.13 10.41
C THR A 374 -16.41 -7.24 11.35
N ASN A 375 -15.48 -8.15 11.08
CA ASN A 375 -14.42 -8.49 12.03
C ASN A 375 -13.12 -7.73 11.81
N ARG A 376 -12.80 -7.41 10.55
CA ARG A 376 -11.47 -6.95 10.15
C ARG A 376 -11.47 -5.55 9.55
N ASP A 377 -12.60 -5.13 8.98
CA ASP A 377 -12.70 -3.92 8.19
C ASP A 377 -13.53 -2.89 8.92
N TYR A 378 -13.06 -1.64 8.93
CA TYR A 378 -13.75 -0.59 9.67
C TYR A 378 -13.45 0.81 9.15
N ILE A 379 -14.37 1.72 9.46
CA ILE A 379 -14.18 3.16 9.33
C ILE A 379 -14.10 3.75 10.73
N LEU A 380 -12.99 4.39 11.07
CA LEU A 380 -12.79 5.08 12.33
C LEU A 380 -12.94 6.58 12.14
N ILE A 381 -13.84 7.19 12.90
CA ILE A 381 -14.16 8.61 12.83
C ILE A 381 -13.74 9.29 14.13
N ARG A 382 -13.00 10.39 14.02
CA ARG A 382 -12.46 11.18 15.13
C ARG A 382 -12.74 12.66 14.97
N ASN A 383 -12.78 13.36 16.09
CA ASN A 383 -12.79 14.82 16.11
C ASN A 383 -11.41 15.38 15.78
N GLY A 384 -11.38 16.45 14.98
CA GLY A 384 -10.13 17.08 14.55
C GLY A 384 -9.63 16.52 13.23
N ASP A 385 -8.37 16.79 12.93
CA ASP A 385 -7.66 16.44 11.70
C ASP A 385 -6.49 15.47 11.93
N ASN A 386 -6.35 14.98 13.16
CA ASN A 386 -5.20 14.19 13.58
C ASN A 386 -5.62 12.83 14.18
N PRO A 387 -4.77 11.80 14.06
CA PRO A 387 -5.02 10.47 14.61
C PRO A 387 -5.13 10.43 16.15
N LYS A 388 -4.58 11.44 16.85
CA LYS A 388 -4.71 11.61 18.31
C LYS A 388 -6.09 12.14 18.74
N GLY A 389 -6.94 12.53 17.77
CA GLY A 389 -8.28 13.04 18.01
C GLY A 389 -9.17 12.03 18.74
N GLN A 390 -10.10 12.53 19.55
CA GLN A 390 -11.04 11.67 20.27
C GLN A 390 -11.93 10.89 19.28
N PRO A 391 -12.02 9.55 19.39
CA PRO A 391 -12.95 8.74 18.60
C PRO A 391 -14.41 9.15 18.83
N ILE A 392 -15.15 9.34 17.74
CA ILE A 392 -16.59 9.60 17.73
C ILE A 392 -17.34 8.30 17.46
N ALA A 393 -16.90 7.55 16.45
CA ALA A 393 -17.55 6.31 16.02
C ALA A 393 -16.56 5.39 15.32
N ARG A 394 -16.81 4.08 15.41
CA ARG A 394 -16.16 3.05 14.60
C ARG A 394 -17.27 2.28 13.89
N LEU A 395 -17.22 2.27 12.56
CA LEU A 395 -18.24 1.67 11.70
C LEU A 395 -17.73 0.36 11.11
N THR A 396 -18.58 -0.66 11.09
CA THR A 396 -18.32 -1.97 10.49
C THR A 396 -19.65 -2.70 10.24
N GLY A 397 -19.67 -3.82 9.50
CA GLY A 397 -20.91 -4.54 9.21
C GLY A 397 -21.84 -3.76 8.29
N THR A 398 -23.16 -3.88 8.49
CA THR A 398 -24.15 -3.23 7.61
C THR A 398 -24.57 -1.86 8.14
N ARG A 399 -25.36 -1.14 7.34
CA ARG A 399 -25.88 0.17 7.70
C ARG A 399 -26.65 0.14 9.02
N GLU A 400 -27.45 -0.89 9.26
CA GLU A 400 -28.35 -1.02 10.42
C GLU A 400 -27.59 -1.15 11.75
N ASP A 401 -26.38 -1.69 11.71
CA ASP A 401 -25.51 -1.85 12.89
C ASP A 401 -24.92 -0.52 13.39
N ASN A 402 -25.12 0.57 12.64
CA ASN A 402 -24.38 1.82 12.76
C ASN A 402 -25.28 3.06 12.93
N PRO A 403 -24.76 4.16 13.53
CA PRO A 403 -25.51 5.40 13.66
C PRO A 403 -25.81 6.04 12.29
N HIS A 404 -26.99 6.64 12.14
CA HIS A 404 -27.36 7.32 10.89
C HIS A 404 -26.61 8.62 10.63
N LEU A 405 -26.38 9.36 11.71
CA LEU A 405 -25.78 10.68 11.67
C LEU A 405 -24.63 10.72 12.66
N ILE A 406 -23.52 11.30 12.23
CA ILE A 406 -22.33 11.51 13.06
C ILE A 406 -21.95 12.98 12.90
N MET A 407 -21.67 13.66 14.01
CA MET A 407 -21.35 15.08 14.01
C MET A 407 -20.02 15.30 14.72
N SER A 408 -19.15 16.11 14.12
CA SER A 408 -17.95 16.58 14.80
C SER A 408 -18.28 17.65 15.84
N THR A 409 -17.36 17.87 16.78
CA THR A 409 -17.42 18.97 17.75
C THR A 409 -16.72 20.23 17.27
N GLY A 410 -15.82 20.10 16.29
CA GLY A 410 -15.09 21.21 15.67
C GLY A 410 -15.25 21.25 14.15
N SER A 411 -14.51 22.14 13.49
CA SER A 411 -14.57 22.33 12.05
C SER A 411 -13.75 21.31 11.24
N GLN A 412 -13.15 20.31 11.89
CA GLN A 412 -12.38 19.25 11.24
C GLN A 412 -12.87 17.89 11.74
N LEU A 413 -12.90 16.92 10.84
CA LEU A 413 -13.24 15.53 11.10
C LEU A 413 -12.23 14.62 10.40
N TYR A 414 -11.72 13.64 11.13
CA TYR A 414 -10.77 12.64 10.67
C TYR A 414 -11.52 11.34 10.44
N MET A 415 -11.48 10.80 9.23
CA MET A 415 -12.14 9.54 8.85
C MET A 415 -11.12 8.60 8.22
N TYR A 416 -10.92 7.44 8.85
CA TYR A 416 -9.92 6.46 8.46
C TYR A 416 -10.56 5.12 8.11
N PHE A 417 -10.43 4.70 6.86
CA PHE A 417 -10.97 3.44 6.35
C PHE A 417 -9.84 2.42 6.16
N LYS A 418 -9.89 1.31 6.91
CA LYS A 418 -8.92 0.22 6.88
C LYS A 418 -9.61 -1.08 6.46
N THR A 419 -9.01 -1.81 5.51
CA THR A 419 -9.49 -3.11 5.05
C THR A 419 -8.41 -4.20 5.12
N SER A 420 -8.85 -5.42 5.35
CA SER A 420 -8.02 -6.63 5.22
C SER A 420 -7.81 -7.00 3.75
N LEU A 421 -6.83 -7.85 3.44
CA LEU A 421 -6.44 -8.13 2.04
C LEU A 421 -7.46 -8.94 1.23
N GLY A 422 -8.29 -9.75 1.89
CA GLY A 422 -9.06 -10.79 1.24
C GLY A 422 -10.56 -10.54 1.27
N ASP A 423 -11.13 -10.38 2.46
CA ASP A 423 -12.57 -10.16 2.60
C ASP A 423 -12.94 -8.81 2.03
N SER A 424 -14.05 -8.79 1.30
CA SER A 424 -14.62 -7.56 0.79
C SER A 424 -16.14 -7.65 0.72
N ARG A 425 -16.75 -6.48 0.64
CA ARG A 425 -18.18 -6.21 0.58
C ARG A 425 -18.41 -4.99 -0.29
N ARG A 426 -19.67 -4.60 -0.52
CA ARG A 426 -20.03 -3.49 -1.43
C ARG A 426 -19.45 -2.13 -1.02
N GLY A 427 -19.05 -1.96 0.24
CA GLY A 427 -18.39 -0.76 0.74
C GLY A 427 -19.36 0.26 1.31
N PHE A 428 -19.14 1.55 1.03
CA PHE A 428 -19.94 2.60 1.66
C PHE A 428 -20.27 3.76 0.71
N ARG A 429 -21.37 4.42 1.04
CA ARG A 429 -21.76 5.73 0.51
C ARG A 429 -22.17 6.62 1.68
N ILE A 430 -21.37 7.64 1.96
CA ILE A 430 -21.55 8.57 3.07
C ILE A 430 -21.71 9.98 2.50
N LYS A 431 -22.77 10.68 2.89
CA LYS A 431 -22.92 12.11 2.63
C LYS A 431 -22.23 12.91 3.71
N TYR A 432 -21.54 13.98 3.33
CA TYR A 432 -20.95 14.94 4.26
C TYR A 432 -21.37 16.36 3.91
N LEU A 433 -21.56 17.18 4.95
CA LEU A 433 -21.93 18.59 4.83
C LEU A 433 -21.48 19.37 6.07
N GLN A 434 -21.41 20.68 5.94
CA GLN A 434 -21.18 21.55 7.10
C GLN A 434 -22.50 21.89 7.80
N GLY A 435 -22.51 21.76 9.12
CA GLY A 435 -23.62 22.10 10.00
C GLY A 435 -23.36 23.36 10.82
N LEU A 436 -24.43 23.88 11.44
CA LEU A 436 -24.32 24.89 12.50
C LEU A 436 -23.87 24.23 13.80
N TYR A 437 -22.91 24.85 14.49
CA TYR A 437 -22.56 24.45 15.85
C TYR A 437 -23.70 24.86 16.81
N LEU A 438 -24.57 23.92 17.16
CA LEU A 438 -25.63 24.17 18.13
C LEU A 438 -25.07 23.99 19.54
N ARG A 439 -24.70 25.10 20.20
CA ARG A 439 -24.26 25.13 21.62
C ARG A 439 -25.33 24.65 22.62
N ASN A 440 -26.56 24.36 22.19
CA ASN A 440 -27.66 23.98 23.07
C ASN A 440 -28.39 22.73 22.57
N ILE A 441 -28.12 21.60 23.24
CA ILE A 441 -28.80 20.30 23.06
C ILE A 441 -30.32 20.41 23.29
N TYR A 442 -30.79 21.45 23.97
CA TYR A 442 -32.22 21.73 24.15
C TYR A 442 -32.96 22.14 22.88
N ALA A 443 -32.27 22.70 21.87
CA ALA A 443 -32.93 23.18 20.65
C ALA A 443 -33.42 22.02 19.74
N PHE A 444 -32.73 20.87 19.74
CA PHE A 444 -33.10 19.73 18.89
C PHE A 444 -34.31 18.95 19.45
N LYS A 445 -34.40 18.81 20.78
CA LYS A 445 -35.63 18.32 21.42
C LYS A 445 -36.81 19.26 21.19
N PHE A 446 -36.58 20.58 21.17
CA PHE A 446 -37.62 21.56 20.85
C PHE A 446 -38.08 21.52 19.38
N LEU A 447 -37.17 21.39 18.42
CA LEU A 447 -37.52 21.32 16.99
C LEU A 447 -38.26 20.02 16.62
N SER A 448 -37.88 18.89 17.21
CA SER A 448 -38.64 17.64 17.05
C SER A 448 -40.07 17.79 17.60
N TYR A 449 -40.25 18.40 18.77
CA TYR A 449 -41.57 18.59 19.37
C TYR A 449 -42.50 19.50 18.55
N PHE A 450 -41.95 20.56 17.93
CA PHE A 450 -42.73 21.49 17.11
C PHE A 450 -43.15 20.90 15.77
N ILE A 451 -42.36 20.02 15.16
CA ILE A 451 -42.74 19.34 13.91
C ILE A 451 -43.91 18.37 14.17
N THR A 452 -43.90 17.64 15.29
CA THR A 452 -45.03 16.76 15.67
C THR A 452 -46.29 17.54 16.05
N LEU A 453 -46.15 18.69 16.73
CA LEU A 453 -47.28 19.57 17.06
C LEU A 453 -47.89 20.24 15.83
N ALA A 454 -47.08 20.66 14.85
CA ALA A 454 -47.58 21.24 13.60
C ALA A 454 -48.38 20.22 12.77
N TYR A 455 -47.99 18.93 12.79
CA TYR A 455 -48.72 17.85 12.14
C TYR A 455 -50.06 17.51 12.84
N LEU A 456 -50.10 17.62 14.18
CA LEU A 456 -51.33 17.39 14.96
C LEU A 456 -52.33 18.56 14.86
N VAL A 457 -51.85 19.80 14.72
CA VAL A 457 -52.71 20.99 14.57
C VAL A 457 -53.29 21.10 13.15
N SER A 458 -52.64 20.56 12.11
CA SER A 458 -53.22 20.55 10.75
C SER A 458 -54.33 19.50 10.56
N HIS A 459 -54.44 18.51 11.45
CA HIS A 459 -55.46 17.44 11.35
C HIS A 459 -56.69 17.63 12.25
N THR A 460 -56.73 18.64 13.12
CA THR A 460 -57.89 18.90 14.00
C THR A 460 -58.84 20.00 13.52
N ASN A 461 -58.51 20.74 12.45
CA ASN A 461 -59.38 21.81 11.90
C ASN A 461 -60.25 21.41 10.68
N ARG A 462 -60.55 20.12 10.51
CA ARG A 462 -61.58 19.65 9.55
C ARG A 462 -62.57 18.69 10.22
N CYS A 463 -63.33 19.16 11.19
CA CYS A 463 -64.63 18.59 11.53
C CYS A 463 -65.42 19.61 12.35
N CYS A 464 -66.72 19.72 12.05
CA CYS A 464 -67.73 20.58 12.70
C CYS A 464 -67.84 22.02 12.19
N MET A 465 -68.67 22.23 11.17
CA MET A 465 -69.86 23.10 11.28
C MET A 465 -70.80 22.84 10.09
N TYR A 466 -71.76 21.94 10.29
CA TYR A 466 -73.06 21.94 9.62
C TYR A 466 -74.08 22.45 10.66
N GLY A 467 -74.91 23.44 10.32
CA GLY A 467 -76.20 23.65 10.98
C GLY A 467 -76.67 25.10 11.22
N VAL A 468 -77.69 25.48 10.42
CA VAL A 468 -78.88 26.34 10.73
C VAL A 468 -78.60 27.83 11.02
N TRP A 469 -79.10 28.82 10.28
CA TRP A 469 -80.46 29.09 9.75
C TRP A 469 -80.47 29.64 8.32
#